data_AF-A0AA50DWV5-F1
#
_entry.id   AF-A0AA50DWV5-F1
#
_cell.length_a   1.000
_cell.length_b   1.000
_cell.length_c   1.000
_cell.angle_alpha   90.00
_cell.angle_beta   90.00
_cell.angle_gamma   90.00
#
_symmetry.space_group_name_H-M   'P 1'
#
loop_
_entity.id
_entity.type
_entity.pdbx_description
1 polymer ?
#
loop_
_entity_poly.entity_id
_entity_poly.type
_entity_poly.pdbx_seq_one_letter_code
_entity_poly.pdbx_strand_id
1 'polypeptide(L)'
;MRPVGGCSGNQALQDRFAANPSLGSSPSPTTTVSPTPTPETTGPDTPTTPEPTPTATFSTGTFSDLDKVGDRQREEIEDLAQLDIVQAKTSQEFAPQSNISRGEFARWLFQANNVFFANQPSKQIRPAPSNATPLFTDVPPTHPDFAQIQGLADAGLIPSSLTNDPTASQFRPDAPLTREDLVRWKVPLDQRRALPNASLENIKETWGFQDAAKINPNIWPALAADFQNGDQANLKRVFGYITIFQPQRPVTRGEAASALWFLGVQTDGLSAKDVINAPASPSPGVEPTVTPDTVNPDTPGNSPN
;
A
#
# COMPACT_ATOMS: atom_id res chain seq x y z
N MET A 1 -37.21 10.16 70.37
CA MET A 1 -35.85 10.68 70.63
C MET A 1 -34.91 10.14 69.57
N ARG A 2 -34.08 11.02 69.00
CA ARG A 2 -32.90 10.79 68.14
C ARG A 2 -31.91 9.77 68.77
N PRO A 3 -30.94 9.14 68.04
CA PRO A 3 -30.12 9.77 67.00
C PRO A 3 -29.72 8.96 65.75
N VAL A 4 -29.09 9.73 64.85
CA VAL A 4 -28.42 9.42 63.58
C VAL A 4 -26.98 8.96 63.87
N GLY A 5 -26.38 8.10 63.04
CA GLY A 5 -24.91 8.04 62.95
C GLY A 5 -24.30 6.76 62.37
N GLY A 6 -23.46 6.94 61.33
CA GLY A 6 -22.22 6.16 61.18
C GLY A 6 -22.16 5.17 60.02
N CYS A 7 -21.69 5.63 58.86
CA CYS A 7 -21.15 4.77 57.81
C CYS A 7 -19.96 3.95 58.37
N SER A 8 -20.07 2.63 58.32
CA SER A 8 -18.96 1.72 58.60
C SER A 8 -18.06 1.65 57.37
N GLY A 9 -16.86 2.22 57.49
CA GLY A 9 -15.84 2.19 56.45
C GLY A 9 -15.21 0.80 56.34
N ASN A 10 -15.22 0.24 55.13
CA ASN A 10 -14.59 -1.04 54.80
C ASN A 10 -13.09 -1.02 55.11
N GLN A 11 -12.68 -1.96 55.96
CA GLN A 11 -11.34 -2.17 56.50
C GLN A 11 -10.40 -2.88 55.50
N ALA A 12 -10.51 -2.56 54.21
CA ALA A 12 -9.79 -3.24 53.11
C ALA A 12 -8.78 -2.35 52.36
N LEU A 13 -8.58 -1.10 52.81
CA LEU A 13 -7.70 -0.14 52.14
C LEU A 13 -6.50 0.35 52.99
N GLN A 14 -6.27 -0.20 54.19
CA GLN A 14 -5.14 0.20 55.03
C GLN A 14 -3.91 -0.72 54.93
N ASP A 15 -3.99 -1.89 54.27
CA ASP A 15 -2.88 -2.86 54.21
C ASP A 15 -2.04 -2.81 52.92
N ARG A 16 -2.06 -1.71 52.16
CA ARG A 16 -1.29 -1.60 50.90
C ARG A 16 -0.09 -0.64 50.92
N PHE A 17 0.21 -0.04 52.08
CA PHE A 17 1.35 0.85 52.27
C PHE A 17 2.40 0.34 53.27
N ALA A 18 2.49 -0.98 53.49
CA ALA A 18 3.59 -1.56 54.27
C ALA A 18 4.86 -1.71 53.41
N ALA A 19 5.98 -1.19 53.90
CA ALA A 19 7.30 -1.26 53.27
C ALA A 19 7.88 -2.69 53.31
N ASN A 20 8.52 -3.11 52.21
CA ASN A 20 9.18 -4.40 52.08
C ASN A 20 10.48 -4.46 52.92
N PRO A 21 10.65 -5.42 53.87
CA PRO A 21 11.76 -5.41 54.83
C PRO A 21 13.07 -6.09 54.36
N SER A 22 13.34 -6.27 53.07
CA SER A 22 14.56 -6.96 52.60
C SER A 22 15.61 -6.07 51.90
N LEU A 23 16.01 -4.97 52.54
CA LEU A 23 17.19 -4.20 52.13
C LEU A 23 18.24 -4.20 53.25
N GLY A 24 19.15 -5.17 53.18
CA GLY A 24 20.35 -5.25 54.02
C GLY A 24 21.55 -4.59 53.34
N SER A 25 22.14 -3.63 54.06
CA SER A 25 23.55 -3.24 54.17
C SER A 25 24.48 -3.31 52.95
N SER A 26 24.89 -2.13 52.49
CA SER A 26 25.99 -1.86 51.56
C SER A 26 27.35 -1.89 52.27
N PRO A 27 28.41 -2.48 51.67
CA PRO A 27 29.79 -2.08 51.93
C PRO A 27 30.37 -1.24 50.78
N SER A 28 30.97 -0.10 51.14
CA SER A 28 31.76 0.77 50.25
C SER A 28 32.93 0.04 49.58
N PRO A 29 33.33 0.45 48.36
CA PRO A 29 34.70 0.29 47.90
C PRO A 29 35.45 1.63 47.87
N THR A 30 36.66 1.53 48.40
CA THR A 30 37.77 2.49 48.48
C THR A 30 38.25 2.94 47.11
N THR A 31 38.61 4.22 46.99
CA THR A 31 39.31 4.83 45.85
C THR A 31 40.74 4.31 45.74
N THR A 32 41.15 3.87 44.55
CA THR A 32 42.55 3.59 44.20
C THR A 32 42.82 4.12 42.80
N VAL A 33 43.89 4.91 42.64
CA VAL A 33 44.34 5.59 41.42
C VAL A 33 45.52 4.87 40.79
N SER A 34 45.52 4.68 39.46
CA SER A 34 46.66 4.65 38.49
C SER A 34 46.33 3.82 37.23
N PRO A 35 47.10 3.94 36.12
CA PRO A 35 47.50 5.15 35.39
C PRO A 35 47.05 5.11 33.91
N THR A 36 47.07 6.28 33.28
CA THR A 36 46.82 6.54 31.85
C THR A 36 47.63 5.66 30.89
N PRO A 37 47.02 5.05 29.84
CA PRO A 37 47.75 4.59 28.67
C PRO A 37 47.88 5.70 27.60
N THR A 38 49.08 5.82 27.08
CA THR A 38 49.56 6.68 25.98
C THR A 38 48.84 6.36 24.65
N PRO A 39 48.70 7.31 23.69
CA PRO A 39 47.97 7.08 22.44
C PRO A 39 48.80 6.23 21.47
N GLU A 40 48.25 5.10 21.04
CA GLU A 40 48.71 4.37 19.84
C GLU A 40 48.16 5.04 18.58
N THR A 41 49.04 5.20 17.61
CA THR A 41 48.75 5.84 16.32
C THR A 41 48.19 4.78 15.37
N THR A 42 46.87 4.74 15.20
CA THR A 42 46.22 3.91 14.16
C THR A 42 46.05 4.75 12.89
N GLY A 43 46.51 4.22 11.76
CA GLY A 43 46.45 4.86 10.45
C GLY A 43 45.02 5.09 9.94
N PRO A 44 44.86 5.79 8.80
CA PRO A 44 43.55 6.22 8.32
C PRO A 44 42.68 5.02 7.92
N ASP A 45 41.53 4.90 8.58
CA ASP A 45 40.44 4.03 8.16
C ASP A 45 39.98 4.45 6.76
N THR A 46 40.18 3.54 5.81
CA THR A 46 39.61 3.65 4.47
C THR A 46 38.13 3.26 4.58
N PRO A 47 37.18 4.08 4.11
CA PRO A 47 35.77 3.72 4.18
C PRO A 47 35.51 2.56 3.22
N THR A 48 35.15 1.39 3.77
CA THR A 48 34.71 0.24 2.99
C THR A 48 33.41 0.61 2.29
N THR A 49 33.49 0.77 0.97
CA THR A 49 32.34 0.91 0.07
C THR A 49 31.39 -0.28 0.25
N PRO A 50 30.08 -0.09 0.48
CA PRO A 50 29.14 -1.20 0.48
C PRO A 50 29.08 -1.82 -0.91
N GLU A 51 29.25 -3.14 -0.97
CA GLU A 51 29.10 -3.96 -2.16
C GLU A 51 27.68 -3.79 -2.73
N PRO A 52 27.51 -3.56 -4.05
CA PRO A 52 26.18 -3.40 -4.63
C PRO A 52 25.40 -4.71 -4.50
N THR A 53 24.24 -4.64 -3.83
CA THR A 53 23.23 -5.71 -3.85
C THR A 53 22.95 -6.09 -5.31
N PRO A 54 23.02 -7.37 -5.69
CA PRO A 54 22.81 -7.78 -7.08
C PRO A 54 21.38 -7.44 -7.50
N THR A 55 21.25 -6.65 -8.57
CA THR A 55 20.00 -6.41 -9.28
C THR A 55 19.45 -7.74 -9.78
N ALA A 56 18.42 -8.26 -9.12
CA ALA A 56 17.70 -9.44 -9.61
C ALA A 56 17.15 -9.15 -11.01
N THR A 57 17.57 -9.93 -11.99
CA THR A 57 17.05 -9.84 -13.36
C THR A 57 15.65 -10.44 -13.38
N PHE A 58 14.64 -9.58 -13.44
CA PHE A 58 13.24 -9.98 -13.52
C PHE A 58 12.87 -10.26 -14.98
N SER A 59 12.41 -11.48 -15.28
CA SER A 59 11.86 -11.82 -16.59
C SER A 59 10.36 -11.52 -16.60
N THR A 60 9.88 -10.77 -17.59
CA THR A 60 8.46 -10.70 -17.94
C THR A 60 8.20 -11.85 -18.93
N GLY A 61 7.50 -12.88 -18.48
CA GLY A 61 7.33 -14.14 -19.23
C GLY A 61 6.53 -15.17 -18.42
N THR A 62 6.11 -16.25 -19.08
CA THR A 62 5.35 -17.36 -18.46
C THR A 62 6.05 -17.85 -17.19
N PHE A 63 5.40 -17.72 -16.04
CA PHE A 63 5.97 -18.12 -14.76
C PHE A 63 5.95 -19.64 -14.59
N SER A 64 7.00 -20.20 -14.00
CA SER A 64 7.21 -21.64 -13.91
C SER A 64 6.37 -22.35 -12.83
N ASP A 65 5.67 -21.58 -11.98
CA ASP A 65 5.07 -22.08 -10.74
C ASP A 65 3.59 -21.70 -10.54
N LEU A 66 2.89 -21.28 -11.59
CA LEU A 66 1.45 -20.97 -11.49
C LEU A 66 0.57 -22.23 -11.41
N ASP A 67 1.14 -23.42 -11.57
CA ASP A 67 0.49 -24.68 -11.23
C ASP A 67 0.14 -24.81 -9.74
N LYS A 68 0.78 -24.00 -8.88
CA LYS A 68 0.52 -23.92 -7.44
C LYS A 68 -0.73 -23.08 -7.08
N VAL A 69 -1.44 -22.49 -8.04
CA VAL A 69 -2.65 -21.69 -7.81
C VAL A 69 -3.81 -22.17 -8.67
N GLY A 70 -5.04 -21.83 -8.26
CA GLY A 70 -6.24 -22.16 -9.04
C GLY A 70 -6.34 -21.36 -10.34
N ASP A 71 -7.12 -21.87 -11.30
CA ASP A 71 -7.22 -21.34 -12.67
C ASP A 71 -7.52 -19.85 -12.74
N ARG A 72 -8.45 -19.37 -11.90
CA ARG A 72 -8.79 -17.95 -11.82
C ARG A 72 -7.58 -17.10 -11.46
N GLN A 73 -6.88 -17.43 -10.38
CA GLN A 73 -5.74 -16.64 -9.91
C GLN A 73 -4.56 -16.75 -10.89
N ARG A 74 -4.40 -17.90 -11.58
CA ARG A 74 -3.42 -18.04 -12.67
C ARG A 74 -3.69 -17.03 -13.78
N GLU A 75 -4.92 -16.96 -14.29
CA GLU A 75 -5.29 -16.00 -15.34
C GLU A 75 -5.07 -14.56 -14.87
N GLU A 76 -5.45 -14.25 -13.63
CA GLU A 76 -5.26 -12.91 -13.07
C GLU A 76 -3.79 -12.48 -13.03
N ILE A 77 -2.90 -13.42 -12.67
CA ILE A 77 -1.44 -13.19 -12.66
C ILE A 77 -0.88 -13.05 -14.08
N GLU A 78 -1.33 -13.88 -15.02
CA GLU A 78 -0.88 -13.85 -16.42
C GLU A 78 -1.30 -12.56 -17.12
N ASP A 79 -2.55 -12.11 -16.95
CA ASP A 79 -3.03 -10.84 -17.49
C ASP A 79 -2.20 -9.66 -16.93
N LEU A 80 -1.94 -9.64 -15.62
CA LEU A 80 -1.14 -8.58 -15.01
C LEU A 80 0.34 -8.63 -15.46
N ALA A 81 0.88 -9.81 -15.75
CA ALA A 81 2.24 -9.96 -16.27
C ALA A 81 2.33 -9.47 -17.72
N GLN A 82 1.29 -9.69 -18.54
CA GLN A 82 1.20 -9.15 -19.89
C GLN A 82 1.17 -7.61 -19.91
N LEU A 83 0.64 -7.00 -18.85
CA LEU A 83 0.64 -5.54 -18.64
C LEU A 83 1.93 -5.02 -17.97
N ASP A 84 2.94 -5.87 -17.79
CA ASP A 84 4.20 -5.60 -17.07
C ASP A 84 4.01 -5.11 -15.62
N ILE A 85 2.83 -5.31 -15.02
CA ILE A 85 2.51 -4.86 -13.64
C ILE A 85 3.17 -5.77 -12.61
N VAL A 86 3.18 -7.07 -12.88
CA VAL A 86 3.79 -8.06 -12.02
C VAL A 86 4.94 -8.77 -12.73
N GLN A 87 5.92 -9.21 -11.95
CA GLN A 87 7.16 -9.78 -12.46
C GLN A 87 7.56 -10.98 -11.61
N ALA A 88 8.45 -11.83 -12.14
CA ALA A 88 8.99 -12.95 -11.38
C ALA A 88 9.64 -12.44 -10.07
N LYS A 89 9.60 -13.24 -9.00
CA LYS A 89 10.33 -12.93 -7.77
C LYS A 89 11.80 -13.35 -7.89
N THR A 90 12.06 -14.49 -8.52
CA THR A 90 13.40 -15.03 -8.71
C THR A 90 13.44 -15.84 -9.99
N SER A 91 14.32 -15.48 -10.92
CA SER A 91 14.41 -16.12 -12.24
C SER A 91 13.05 -16.15 -12.96
N GLN A 92 12.43 -17.33 -13.11
CA GLN A 92 11.11 -17.53 -13.73
C GLN A 92 9.98 -17.82 -12.72
N GLU A 93 10.26 -17.83 -11.42
CA GLU A 93 9.28 -18.13 -10.38
C GLU A 93 8.52 -16.85 -9.97
N PHE A 94 7.19 -16.86 -10.05
CA PHE A 94 6.36 -15.77 -9.51
C PHE A 94 6.24 -15.82 -7.99
N ALA A 95 6.28 -17.02 -7.41
CA ALA A 95 6.16 -17.30 -5.99
C ALA A 95 4.81 -16.80 -5.40
N PRO A 96 3.65 -17.28 -5.90
CA PRO A 96 2.34 -16.75 -5.52
C PRO A 96 2.01 -16.91 -4.03
N GLN A 97 2.56 -17.93 -3.37
CA GLN A 97 2.37 -18.22 -1.93
C GLN A 97 3.33 -17.45 -1.02
N SER A 98 4.33 -16.75 -1.58
CA SER A 98 5.22 -15.90 -0.78
C SER A 98 4.51 -14.62 -0.35
N ASN A 99 4.81 -14.14 0.85
CA ASN A 99 4.37 -12.81 1.28
C ASN A 99 4.93 -11.72 0.35
N ILE A 100 4.08 -10.74 0.02
CA ILE A 100 4.49 -9.52 -0.68
C ILE A 100 4.99 -8.49 0.35
N SER A 101 6.03 -7.73 -0.01
CA SER A 101 6.47 -6.60 0.81
C SER A 101 5.61 -5.36 0.55
N ARG A 102 5.64 -4.42 1.50
CA ARG A 102 4.95 -3.13 1.37
C ARG A 102 5.45 -2.32 0.17
N GLY A 103 6.76 -2.29 -0.06
CA GLY A 103 7.38 -1.60 -1.20
C GLY A 103 6.98 -2.22 -2.53
N GLU A 104 7.00 -3.56 -2.62
CA GLU A 104 6.60 -4.24 -3.84
C GLU A 104 5.12 -4.02 -4.17
N PHE A 105 4.22 -4.12 -3.17
CA PHE A 105 2.81 -3.82 -3.40
C PHE A 105 2.56 -2.36 -3.77
N ALA A 106 3.26 -1.41 -3.16
CA ALA A 106 3.15 0.01 -3.51
C ALA A 106 3.57 0.27 -4.97
N ARG A 107 4.67 -0.34 -5.42
CA ARG A 107 5.09 -0.28 -6.83
C ARG A 107 4.00 -0.85 -7.75
N TRP A 108 3.49 -2.05 -7.46
CA TRP A 108 2.44 -2.68 -8.26
C TRP A 108 1.14 -1.86 -8.28
N LEU A 109 0.72 -1.33 -7.13
CA LEU A 109 -0.47 -0.49 -7.01
C LEU A 109 -0.37 0.78 -7.86
N PHE A 110 0.77 1.48 -7.78
CA PHE A 110 1.05 2.66 -8.60
C PHE A 110 1.04 2.33 -10.09
N GLN A 111 1.75 1.26 -10.47
CA GLN A 111 1.87 0.85 -11.87
C GLN A 111 0.53 0.40 -12.44
N ALA A 112 -0.20 -0.47 -11.73
CA ALA A 112 -1.53 -0.94 -12.13
C ALA A 112 -2.47 0.25 -12.37
N ASN A 113 -2.53 1.21 -11.44
CA ASN A 113 -3.35 2.40 -11.62
C ASN A 113 -3.00 3.16 -12.90
N ASN A 114 -1.71 3.43 -13.11
CA ASN A 114 -1.29 4.26 -14.22
C ASN A 114 -1.39 3.56 -15.58
N VAL A 115 -1.29 2.23 -15.61
CA VAL A 115 -1.55 1.40 -16.80
C VAL A 115 -3.05 1.36 -17.11
N PHE A 116 -3.90 1.03 -16.13
CA PHE A 116 -5.35 0.91 -16.32
C PHE A 116 -5.99 2.23 -16.75
N PHE A 117 -5.44 3.35 -16.28
CA PHE A 117 -5.95 4.69 -16.55
C PHE A 117 -4.99 5.52 -17.39
N ALA A 118 -4.19 4.89 -18.27
CA ALA A 118 -3.22 5.55 -19.14
C ALA A 118 -3.81 6.73 -19.94
N ASN A 119 -5.08 6.59 -20.37
CA ASN A 119 -5.81 7.59 -21.16
C ASN A 119 -6.71 8.50 -20.32
N GLN A 120 -6.62 8.44 -18.99
CA GLN A 120 -7.43 9.25 -18.06
C GLN A 120 -6.51 9.99 -17.09
N PRO A 121 -5.91 11.13 -17.50
CA PRO A 121 -4.90 11.83 -16.70
C PRO A 121 -5.38 12.27 -15.31
N SER A 122 -6.69 12.45 -15.11
CA SER A 122 -7.31 12.75 -13.81
C SER A 122 -7.34 11.56 -12.85
N LYS A 123 -7.18 10.33 -13.35
CA LYS A 123 -7.14 9.10 -12.57
C LYS A 123 -5.72 8.58 -12.33
N GLN A 124 -4.72 9.15 -12.99
CA GLN A 124 -3.31 8.79 -12.81
C GLN A 124 -2.72 9.37 -11.52
N ILE A 125 -1.83 8.61 -10.90
CA ILE A 125 -1.02 9.05 -9.76
C ILE A 125 0.31 9.58 -10.31
N ARG A 126 0.74 10.75 -9.84
CA ARG A 126 1.99 11.35 -10.29
C ARG A 126 3.17 10.73 -9.56
N PRO A 127 4.24 10.33 -10.28
CA PRO A 127 5.47 9.94 -9.62
C PRO A 127 6.10 11.16 -8.94
N ALA A 128 6.72 10.98 -7.78
CA ALA A 128 7.47 12.06 -7.16
C ALA A 128 8.73 12.39 -7.96
N PRO A 129 9.09 13.67 -8.10
CA PRO A 129 10.35 14.05 -8.73
C PRO A 129 11.53 13.67 -7.83
N SER A 130 12.70 13.43 -8.43
CA SER A 130 13.90 13.00 -7.70
C SER A 130 14.43 14.02 -6.68
N ASN A 131 13.99 15.27 -6.75
CA ASN A 131 14.33 16.34 -5.81
C ASN A 131 13.24 16.61 -4.75
N ALA A 132 12.19 15.79 -4.68
CA ALA A 132 11.17 15.90 -3.63
C ALA A 132 11.78 15.65 -2.25
N THR A 133 11.30 16.39 -1.25
CA THR A 133 11.63 16.12 0.16
C THR A 133 10.97 14.79 0.58
N PRO A 134 11.73 13.78 1.04
CA PRO A 134 11.17 12.50 1.43
C PRO A 134 10.19 12.62 2.61
N LEU A 135 9.02 11.99 2.49
CA LEU A 135 8.07 11.85 3.61
C LEU A 135 8.47 10.73 4.59
N PHE A 136 9.30 9.80 4.14
CA PHE A 136 9.72 8.64 4.92
C PHE A 136 11.24 8.63 5.12
N THR A 137 11.66 8.41 6.36
CA THR A 137 13.09 8.38 6.73
C THR A 137 13.83 7.16 6.16
N ASP A 138 13.11 6.10 5.81
CA ASP A 138 13.61 4.83 5.29
C ASP A 138 13.35 4.63 3.79
N VAL A 139 12.86 5.67 3.08
CA VAL A 139 12.72 5.67 1.62
C VAL A 139 13.36 6.95 1.06
N PRO A 140 14.70 7.03 1.00
CA PRO A 140 15.40 8.19 0.44
C PRO A 140 15.20 8.30 -1.09
N PRO A 141 15.52 9.44 -1.73
CA PRO A 141 15.37 9.62 -3.18
C PRO A 141 16.14 8.63 -4.05
N THR A 142 17.15 7.95 -3.48
CA THR A 142 17.94 6.91 -4.12
C THR A 142 17.30 5.51 -4.05
N HIS A 143 16.24 5.33 -3.28
CA HIS A 143 15.52 4.06 -3.20
C HIS A 143 14.85 3.76 -4.56
N PRO A 144 14.92 2.52 -5.09
CA PRO A 144 14.41 2.18 -6.43
C PRO A 144 12.92 2.48 -6.61
N ASP A 145 12.13 2.32 -5.54
CA ASP A 145 10.69 2.58 -5.54
C ASP A 145 10.32 3.97 -4.97
N PHE A 146 11.29 4.88 -4.80
CA PHE A 146 11.06 6.19 -4.18
C PHE A 146 9.92 6.95 -4.87
N ALA A 147 9.98 7.10 -6.20
CA ALA A 147 9.04 7.93 -6.94
C ALA A 147 7.58 7.44 -6.79
N GLN A 148 7.38 6.12 -6.75
CA GLN A 148 6.08 5.47 -6.62
C GLN A 148 5.56 5.55 -5.19
N ILE A 149 6.38 5.20 -4.19
CA ILE A 149 6.00 5.25 -2.77
C ILE A 149 5.69 6.70 -2.36
N GLN A 150 6.60 7.63 -2.67
CA GLN A 150 6.41 9.05 -2.39
C GLN A 150 5.18 9.60 -3.11
N GLY A 151 4.98 9.28 -4.40
CA GLY A 151 3.81 9.73 -5.17
C GLY A 151 2.47 9.22 -4.61
N LEU A 152 2.43 7.98 -4.12
CA LEU A 152 1.25 7.44 -3.41
C LEU A 152 0.98 8.19 -2.09
N ALA A 153 2.04 8.57 -1.36
CA ALA A 153 1.93 9.31 -0.12
C ALA A 153 1.51 10.76 -0.34
N ASP A 154 2.04 11.42 -1.37
CA ASP A 154 1.64 12.77 -1.81
C ASP A 154 0.17 12.80 -2.25
N ALA A 155 -0.33 11.71 -2.83
CA ALA A 155 -1.74 11.51 -3.16
C ALA A 155 -2.62 11.16 -1.95
N GLY A 156 -2.05 10.97 -0.77
CA GLY A 156 -2.77 10.59 0.46
C GLY A 156 -3.34 9.16 0.46
N LEU A 157 -2.88 8.30 -0.45
CA LEU A 157 -3.36 6.91 -0.59
C LEU A 157 -2.67 5.95 0.37
N ILE A 158 -1.44 6.26 0.77
CA ILE A 158 -0.71 5.53 1.80
C ILE A 158 -0.42 6.42 3.00
N PRO A 159 -0.26 5.85 4.21
CA PRO A 159 -0.07 6.62 5.44
C PRO A 159 1.28 7.35 5.42
N SER A 160 1.26 8.61 5.79
CA SER A 160 2.44 9.48 5.92
C SER A 160 2.15 10.62 6.90
N SER A 161 3.15 11.47 7.15
CA SER A 161 2.98 12.71 7.91
C SER A 161 1.95 13.69 7.33
N LEU A 162 1.52 13.50 6.06
CA LEU A 162 0.46 14.29 5.43
C LEU A 162 -0.96 13.77 5.74
N THR A 163 -1.07 12.56 6.29
CA THR A 163 -2.35 11.91 6.59
C THR A 163 -2.71 12.05 8.08
N ASN A 164 -3.89 11.59 8.49
CA ASN A 164 -4.32 11.53 9.89
C ASN A 164 -3.53 10.51 10.76
N ASP A 165 -2.31 10.18 10.35
CA ASP A 165 -1.36 9.32 11.03
C ASP A 165 0.01 9.99 11.05
N PRO A 166 0.19 11.06 11.87
CA PRO A 166 1.44 11.84 11.89
C PRO A 166 2.62 11.03 12.44
N THR A 167 2.39 9.81 12.94
CA THR A 167 3.43 8.91 13.43
C THR A 167 4.05 8.06 12.33
N ALA A 168 3.50 8.09 11.11
CA ALA A 168 3.99 7.36 9.94
C ALA A 168 5.22 8.03 9.29
N SER A 169 6.32 8.16 10.05
CA SER A 169 7.60 8.69 9.57
C SER A 169 8.52 7.65 8.89
N GLN A 170 8.10 6.38 8.94
CA GLN A 170 8.75 5.26 8.25
C GLN A 170 7.71 4.52 7.42
N PHE A 171 8.06 4.16 6.19
CA PHE A 171 7.21 3.36 5.32
C PHE A 171 7.39 1.85 5.53
N ARG A 172 8.60 1.42 5.90
CA ARG A 172 9.04 0.01 6.06
C ARG A 172 8.85 -0.80 4.78
N PRO A 173 9.56 -0.48 3.69
CA PRO A 173 9.35 -1.11 2.38
C PRO A 173 9.52 -2.63 2.38
N ASP A 174 10.43 -3.16 3.20
CA ASP A 174 10.72 -4.61 3.26
C ASP A 174 9.77 -5.40 4.17
N ALA A 175 8.97 -4.73 5.00
CA ALA A 175 8.03 -5.41 5.87
C ALA A 175 6.89 -6.05 5.05
N PRO A 176 6.33 -7.20 5.49
CA PRO A 176 5.19 -7.80 4.81
C PRO A 176 3.98 -6.85 4.78
N LEU A 177 3.26 -6.83 3.66
CA LEU A 177 1.98 -6.14 3.57
C LEU A 177 0.93 -6.88 4.40
N THR A 178 0.20 -6.17 5.26
CA THR A 178 -0.89 -6.74 6.05
C THR A 178 -2.22 -6.65 5.28
N ARG A 179 -3.20 -7.48 5.66
CA ARG A 179 -4.56 -7.40 5.09
C ARG A 179 -5.20 -6.04 5.33
N GLU A 180 -4.97 -5.43 6.49
CA GLU A 180 -5.47 -4.08 6.75
C GLU A 180 -4.81 -3.01 5.87
N ASP A 181 -3.50 -3.08 5.64
CA ASP A 181 -2.80 -2.14 4.76
C ASP A 181 -3.27 -2.29 3.30
N LEU A 182 -3.46 -3.52 2.82
CA LEU A 182 -4.00 -3.76 1.47
C LEU A 182 -5.33 -3.03 1.29
N VAL A 183 -6.26 -3.20 2.23
CA VAL A 183 -7.58 -2.56 2.17
C VAL A 183 -7.47 -1.04 2.31
N ARG A 184 -6.64 -0.57 3.25
CA ARG A 184 -6.41 0.86 3.50
C ARG A 184 -5.89 1.58 2.26
N TRP A 185 -5.07 0.94 1.43
CA TRP A 185 -4.48 1.56 0.24
C TRP A 185 -5.35 1.35 -1.00
N LYS A 186 -5.92 0.14 -1.16
CA LYS A 186 -6.64 -0.26 -2.37
C LYS A 186 -8.03 0.36 -2.46
N VAL A 187 -8.78 0.40 -1.36
CA VAL A 187 -10.18 0.84 -1.41
C VAL A 187 -10.32 2.35 -1.72
N PRO A 188 -9.55 3.27 -1.12
CA PRO A 188 -9.63 4.67 -1.52
C PRO A 188 -9.31 4.88 -3.00
N LEU A 189 -8.34 4.11 -3.53
CA LEU A 189 -7.97 4.15 -4.94
C LEU A 189 -9.13 3.69 -5.86
N ASP A 190 -9.84 2.62 -5.47
CA ASP A 190 -11.00 2.13 -6.22
C ASP A 190 -12.17 3.11 -6.15
N GLN A 191 -12.42 3.70 -4.97
CA GLN A 191 -13.59 4.57 -4.74
C GLN A 191 -13.45 5.96 -5.36
N ARG A 192 -12.23 6.53 -5.36
CA ARG A 192 -11.92 7.87 -5.92
C ARG A 192 -12.82 9.01 -5.41
N ARG A 193 -13.37 8.85 -4.22
CA ARG A 193 -14.27 9.80 -3.54
C ARG A 193 -14.11 9.66 -2.04
N ALA A 194 -14.71 10.61 -1.31
CA ALA A 194 -14.76 10.52 0.14
C ALA A 194 -15.37 9.18 0.58
N LEU A 195 -14.68 8.50 1.50
CA LEU A 195 -15.17 7.26 2.09
C LEU A 195 -16.30 7.56 3.08
N PRO A 196 -17.27 6.65 3.25
CA PRO A 196 -18.33 6.81 4.22
C PRO A 196 -17.76 6.81 5.64
N ASN A 197 -18.44 7.51 6.55
CA ASN A 197 -18.18 7.34 7.97
C ASN A 197 -18.56 5.91 8.38
N ALA A 198 -17.78 5.31 9.27
CA ALA A 198 -18.01 3.96 9.75
C ALA A 198 -17.59 3.83 11.22
N SER A 199 -18.23 2.90 11.91
CA SER A 199 -17.92 2.52 13.29
C SER A 199 -17.65 1.02 13.38
N LEU A 200 -17.04 0.58 14.50
CA LEU A 200 -16.86 -0.85 14.79
C LEU A 200 -18.16 -1.63 14.65
N GLU A 201 -19.27 -1.08 15.13
CA GLU A 201 -20.56 -1.76 15.09
C GLU A 201 -21.04 -1.96 13.65
N ASN A 202 -20.88 -0.93 12.80
CA ASN A 202 -21.21 -1.07 11.37
C ASN A 202 -20.37 -2.16 10.70
N ILE A 203 -19.10 -2.31 11.05
CA ILE A 203 -18.24 -3.37 10.49
C ILE A 203 -18.67 -4.76 10.97
N LYS A 204 -19.06 -4.90 12.24
CA LYS A 204 -19.61 -6.17 12.76
C LYS A 204 -20.91 -6.55 12.06
N GLU A 205 -21.81 -5.61 11.86
CA GLU A 205 -23.11 -5.85 11.22
C GLU A 205 -22.98 -6.18 9.73
N THR A 206 -22.11 -5.48 9.01
CA THR A 206 -21.96 -5.65 7.55
C THR A 206 -21.14 -6.88 7.19
N TRP A 207 -19.94 -7.02 7.76
CA TRP A 207 -19.01 -8.10 7.41
C TRP A 207 -19.09 -9.32 8.32
N GLY A 208 -19.63 -9.19 9.54
CA GLY A 208 -19.72 -10.32 10.48
C GLY A 208 -18.37 -10.81 11.01
N PHE A 209 -17.32 -9.97 11.01
CA PHE A 209 -15.99 -10.39 11.48
C PHE A 209 -15.97 -10.67 12.98
N GLN A 210 -15.59 -11.90 13.34
CA GLN A 210 -15.45 -12.33 14.73
C GLN A 210 -14.30 -11.59 15.45
N ASP A 211 -13.32 -11.08 14.70
CA ASP A 211 -12.17 -10.34 15.21
C ASP A 211 -12.21 -8.85 14.88
N ALA A 212 -13.39 -8.29 14.60
CA ALA A 212 -13.57 -6.86 14.27
C ALA A 212 -12.93 -5.92 15.30
N ALA A 213 -12.89 -6.31 16.58
CA ALA A 213 -12.29 -5.51 17.64
C ALA A 213 -10.75 -5.35 17.52
N LYS A 214 -10.08 -6.18 16.70
CA LYS A 214 -8.63 -6.08 16.43
C LYS A 214 -8.30 -5.17 15.26
N ILE A 215 -9.32 -4.70 14.53
CA ILE A 215 -9.16 -3.90 13.33
C ILE A 215 -8.84 -2.46 13.71
N ASN A 216 -7.80 -1.87 13.10
CA ASN A 216 -7.46 -0.48 13.26
C ASN A 216 -8.65 0.44 12.85
N PRO A 217 -9.14 1.34 13.72
CA PRO A 217 -10.27 2.23 13.40
C PRO A 217 -10.10 3.06 12.12
N ASN A 218 -8.85 3.38 11.76
CA ASN A 218 -8.55 4.15 10.55
C ASN A 218 -8.93 3.43 9.25
N ILE A 219 -9.20 2.11 9.28
CA ILE A 219 -9.62 1.35 8.09
C ILE A 219 -11.13 1.12 8.01
N TRP A 220 -11.91 1.44 9.05
CA TRP A 220 -13.36 1.19 9.02
C TRP A 220 -14.07 1.89 7.84
N PRO A 221 -13.75 3.15 7.48
CA PRO A 221 -14.32 3.78 6.28
C PRO A 221 -14.05 2.98 5.00
N ALA A 222 -12.85 2.41 4.87
CA ALA A 222 -12.46 1.58 3.73
C ALA A 222 -13.23 0.25 3.72
N LEU A 223 -13.34 -0.43 4.86
CA LEU A 223 -14.12 -1.68 4.95
C LEU A 223 -15.61 -1.46 4.64
N ALA A 224 -16.19 -0.35 5.11
CA ALA A 224 -17.58 -0.01 4.81
C ALA A 224 -17.79 0.27 3.31
N ALA A 225 -16.87 1.00 2.68
CA ALA A 225 -16.92 1.25 1.24
C ALA A 225 -16.70 -0.02 0.41
N ASP A 226 -15.79 -0.90 0.83
CA ASP A 226 -15.56 -2.18 0.15
C ASP A 226 -16.80 -3.07 0.20
N PHE A 227 -17.50 -3.12 1.34
CA PHE A 227 -18.76 -3.85 1.47
C PHE A 227 -19.83 -3.36 0.49
N GLN A 228 -19.94 -2.05 0.34
CA GLN A 228 -20.88 -1.43 -0.60
C GLN A 228 -20.59 -1.79 -2.06
N ASN A 229 -19.38 -2.27 -2.38
CA ASN A 229 -19.03 -2.74 -3.72
C ASN A 229 -19.55 -4.17 -4.02
N GLY A 230 -20.31 -4.76 -3.10
CA GLY A 230 -21.03 -6.02 -3.34
C GLY A 230 -20.07 -7.16 -3.65
N ASP A 231 -20.24 -7.84 -4.78
CA ASP A 231 -19.38 -8.96 -5.18
C ASP A 231 -18.04 -8.51 -5.79
N GLN A 232 -17.92 -7.22 -6.12
CA GLN A 232 -16.66 -6.60 -6.56
C GLN A 232 -15.79 -6.12 -5.40
N ALA A 233 -16.25 -6.28 -4.16
CA ALA A 233 -15.47 -6.01 -2.95
C ALA A 233 -14.10 -6.71 -3.02
N ASN A 234 -13.03 -5.97 -2.72
CA ASN A 234 -11.68 -6.50 -2.68
C ASN A 234 -11.59 -7.70 -1.72
N LEU A 235 -12.24 -7.63 -0.56
CA LEU A 235 -12.19 -8.74 0.41
C LEU A 235 -12.75 -10.04 -0.17
N LYS A 236 -13.88 -9.97 -0.88
CA LYS A 236 -14.50 -11.15 -1.48
C LYS A 236 -13.69 -11.68 -2.66
N ARG A 237 -13.19 -10.79 -3.52
CA ARG A 237 -12.40 -11.20 -4.69
C ARG A 237 -11.07 -11.83 -4.29
N VAL A 238 -10.42 -11.28 -3.27
CA VAL A 238 -9.07 -11.69 -2.86
C VAL A 238 -9.10 -12.88 -1.91
N PHE A 239 -9.98 -12.84 -0.90
CA PHE A 239 -9.95 -13.80 0.21
C PHE A 239 -11.16 -14.74 0.26
N GLY A 240 -12.12 -14.56 -0.66
CA GLY A 240 -13.36 -15.34 -0.65
C GLY A 240 -14.26 -15.00 0.54
N TYR A 241 -15.05 -15.99 0.97
CA TYR A 241 -15.91 -15.87 2.13
C TYR A 241 -15.10 -16.02 3.42
N ILE A 242 -14.98 -14.93 4.19
CA ILE A 242 -14.31 -14.90 5.47
C ILE A 242 -15.20 -14.34 6.57
N THR A 243 -15.20 -14.98 7.74
CA THR A 243 -15.83 -14.46 8.97
C THR A 243 -14.78 -14.02 10.00
N ILE A 244 -13.49 -14.13 9.67
CA ILE A 244 -12.35 -13.70 10.49
C ILE A 244 -11.41 -12.95 9.56
N PHE A 245 -11.19 -11.65 9.81
CA PHE A 245 -10.42 -10.78 8.92
C PHE A 245 -8.91 -10.99 9.08
N GLN A 246 -8.43 -11.20 10.31
CA GLN A 246 -7.01 -11.30 10.65
C GLN A 246 -6.23 -10.06 10.15
N PRO A 247 -6.47 -8.86 10.71
CA PRO A 247 -5.95 -7.60 10.15
C PRO A 247 -4.43 -7.61 9.92
N GLN A 248 -3.68 -8.24 10.83
CA GLN A 248 -2.21 -8.31 10.79
C GLN A 248 -1.66 -9.49 9.97
N ARG A 249 -2.52 -10.31 9.35
CA ARG A 249 -2.05 -11.42 8.52
C ARG A 249 -1.32 -10.87 7.29
N PRO A 250 -0.12 -11.38 6.97
CA PRO A 250 0.56 -11.04 5.73
C PRO A 250 -0.26 -11.45 4.50
N VAL A 251 -0.22 -10.61 3.47
CA VAL A 251 -0.79 -10.88 2.15
C VAL A 251 0.26 -11.55 1.27
N THR A 252 -0.16 -12.56 0.51
CA THR A 252 0.67 -13.24 -0.47
C THR A 252 0.73 -12.50 -1.80
N ARG A 253 1.75 -12.77 -2.63
CA ARG A 253 1.86 -12.18 -3.96
C ARG A 253 0.69 -12.54 -4.88
N GLY A 254 0.16 -13.76 -4.77
CA GLY A 254 -1.04 -14.17 -5.50
C GLY A 254 -2.27 -13.37 -5.08
N GLU A 255 -2.51 -13.21 -3.77
CA GLU A 255 -3.61 -12.39 -3.26
C GLU A 255 -3.47 -10.91 -3.67
N ALA A 256 -2.25 -10.37 -3.63
CA ALA A 256 -1.98 -9.02 -4.09
C ALA A 256 -2.26 -8.83 -5.60
N ALA A 257 -1.90 -9.81 -6.43
CA ALA A 257 -2.23 -9.82 -7.85
C ALA A 257 -3.76 -9.85 -8.05
N SER A 258 -4.49 -10.75 -7.38
CA SER A 258 -5.95 -10.80 -7.41
C SER A 258 -6.61 -9.49 -6.99
N ALA A 259 -6.01 -8.76 -6.03
CA ALA A 259 -6.50 -7.44 -5.62
C ALA A 259 -6.40 -6.42 -6.75
N LEU A 260 -5.27 -6.41 -7.46
CA LEU A 260 -4.93 -5.45 -8.51
C LEU A 260 -5.52 -5.80 -9.88
N TRP A 261 -5.96 -7.04 -10.10
CA TRP A 261 -6.57 -7.46 -11.38
C TRP A 261 -7.82 -6.65 -11.75
N PHE A 262 -8.50 -6.02 -10.77
CA PHE A 262 -9.60 -5.10 -11.01
C PHE A 262 -9.43 -3.82 -10.21
N LEU A 263 -9.60 -2.67 -10.87
CA LEU A 263 -9.58 -1.34 -10.27
C LEU A 263 -10.91 -0.63 -10.47
N GLY A 264 -11.42 -0.01 -9.42
CA GLY A 264 -12.67 0.77 -9.44
C GLY A 264 -13.83 0.11 -8.70
N VAL A 265 -15.03 0.62 -8.95
CA VAL A 265 -16.29 0.16 -8.35
C VAL A 265 -17.17 -0.50 -9.40
N GLN A 266 -18.24 -1.19 -8.97
CA GLN A 266 -19.13 -1.97 -9.85
C GLN A 266 -19.63 -1.23 -11.11
N THR A 267 -19.81 0.09 -11.05
CA THR A 267 -20.33 0.91 -12.16
C THR A 267 -19.26 1.55 -13.03
N ASP A 268 -18.01 1.64 -12.57
CA ASP A 268 -16.90 2.31 -13.25
C ASP A 268 -15.58 1.65 -12.82
N GLY A 269 -15.41 0.40 -13.23
CA GLY A 269 -14.21 -0.37 -12.96
C GLY A 269 -13.70 -1.09 -14.20
N LEU A 270 -12.42 -1.40 -14.19
CA LEU A 270 -11.71 -2.07 -15.27
C LEU A 270 -10.96 -3.26 -14.70
N SER A 271 -11.04 -4.40 -15.38
CA SER A 271 -10.13 -5.53 -15.15
C SER A 271 -8.87 -5.41 -15.99
N ALA A 272 -7.81 -6.14 -15.63
CA ALA A 272 -6.61 -6.26 -16.44
C ALA A 272 -6.96 -6.79 -17.85
N LYS A 273 -7.91 -7.71 -17.92
CA LYS A 273 -8.41 -8.27 -19.18
C LYS A 273 -9.09 -7.22 -20.06
N ASP A 274 -9.86 -6.30 -19.47
CA ASP A 274 -10.45 -5.17 -20.20
C ASP A 274 -9.36 -4.25 -20.77
N VAL A 275 -8.30 -4.00 -20.01
CA VAL A 275 -7.16 -3.16 -20.43
C VAL A 275 -6.38 -3.81 -21.57
N ILE A 276 -6.14 -5.12 -21.51
CA ILE A 276 -5.47 -5.89 -22.58
C ILE A 276 -6.30 -5.86 -23.88
N ASN A 277 -7.61 -5.97 -23.77
CA ASN A 277 -8.52 -6.01 -24.91
C ASN A 277 -8.91 -4.62 -25.44
N ALA A 278 -8.51 -3.54 -24.76
CA ALA A 278 -8.82 -2.19 -25.19
C ALA A 278 -8.12 -1.90 -26.53
N PRO A 279 -8.81 -1.30 -27.51
CA PRO A 279 -8.17 -0.90 -28.76
C PRO A 279 -7.05 0.11 -28.46
N ALA A 280 -5.89 -0.10 -29.08
CA ALA A 280 -4.78 0.85 -29.00
C ALA A 280 -5.33 2.24 -29.34
N SER A 281 -5.21 3.17 -28.39
CA SER A 281 -5.69 4.54 -28.62
C SER A 281 -4.97 5.12 -29.84
N PRO A 282 -5.68 5.79 -30.75
CA PRO A 282 -5.03 6.47 -31.86
C PRO A 282 -4.01 7.44 -31.29
N SER A 283 -2.76 7.32 -31.76
CA SER A 283 -1.72 8.31 -31.48
C SER A 283 -2.28 9.71 -31.78
N PRO A 284 -2.11 10.69 -30.88
CA PRO A 284 -2.44 12.07 -31.19
C PRO A 284 -1.43 12.57 -32.24
N GLY A 285 -1.77 12.38 -33.52
CA GLY A 285 -0.86 12.72 -34.61
C GLY A 285 -1.17 12.09 -35.96
N VAL A 286 -2.43 11.97 -36.36
CA VAL A 286 -2.80 12.04 -37.78
C VAL A 286 -4.09 12.83 -37.88
N GLU A 287 -3.97 14.14 -37.99
CA GLU A 287 -5.02 14.96 -38.56
C GLU A 287 -5.31 14.40 -39.97
N PRO A 288 -6.56 14.07 -40.31
CA PRO A 288 -6.88 13.68 -41.67
C PRO A 288 -6.48 14.85 -42.57
N THR A 289 -5.50 14.62 -43.45
CA THR A 289 -5.09 15.58 -44.46
C THR A 289 -6.32 15.87 -45.32
N VAL A 290 -6.96 17.00 -45.07
CA VAL A 290 -8.00 17.53 -45.95
C VAL A 290 -7.27 17.95 -47.21
N THR A 291 -7.37 17.12 -48.25
CA THR A 291 -6.94 17.49 -49.61
C THR A 291 -7.61 18.80 -49.99
N PRO A 292 -6.88 19.84 -50.41
CA PRO A 292 -7.51 21.05 -50.88
C PRO A 292 -8.24 20.72 -52.18
N ASP A 293 -9.54 20.99 -52.22
CA ASP A 293 -10.32 20.97 -53.44
C ASP A 293 -9.62 21.85 -54.48
N THR A 294 -9.24 21.23 -55.60
CA THR A 294 -8.68 21.93 -56.74
C THR A 294 -9.83 22.72 -57.37
N VAL A 295 -9.88 24.02 -57.08
CA VAL A 295 -10.79 24.95 -57.76
C VAL A 295 -10.38 25.01 -59.23
N ASN A 296 -11.20 24.37 -60.07
CA ASN A 296 -11.09 24.45 -61.52
C ASN A 296 -11.65 25.82 -61.97
N PRO A 297 -10.87 26.69 -62.63
CA PRO A 297 -11.37 27.94 -63.15
C PRO A 297 -11.86 27.70 -64.57
N ASP A 298 -13.16 27.52 -64.78
CA ASP A 298 -13.79 27.83 -66.07
C ASP A 298 -15.31 27.69 -65.98
N THR A 299 -16.00 28.82 -65.82
CA THR A 299 -17.27 29.04 -66.51
C THR A 299 -17.53 30.55 -66.68
N PRO A 300 -17.70 31.06 -67.91
CA PRO A 300 -18.02 32.46 -68.15
C PRO A 300 -19.47 32.75 -67.76
N GLY A 301 -19.67 33.97 -67.28
CA GLY A 301 -20.93 34.42 -66.69
C GLY A 301 -22.14 34.42 -67.62
N ASN A 302 -23.31 34.44 -66.98
CA ASN A 302 -24.55 34.88 -67.60
C ASN A 302 -25.48 35.46 -66.52
N SER A 303 -25.53 36.79 -66.42
CA SER A 303 -26.80 37.52 -66.15
C SER A 303 -27.63 37.48 -67.45
N PRO A 304 -28.97 37.68 -67.47
CA PRO A 304 -29.77 38.46 -66.52
C PRO A 304 -31.17 37.88 -66.18
N ASN A 305 -31.76 38.31 -65.05
CA ASN A 305 -32.91 39.24 -64.96
C ASN A 305 -33.45 39.26 -63.52
#